data_AF-A0A965LD72-F1
#
_entry.id   AF-A0A965LD72-F1
#
_cell.length_a   1.000
_cell.length_b   1.000
_cell.length_c   1.000
_cell.angle_alpha   90.00
_cell.angle_beta   90.00
_cell.angle_gamma   90.00
#
_symmetry.space_group_name_H-M   'P 1'
#
loop_
_entity.id
_entity.type
_entity.pdbx_description
1 polymer ?
#
loop_
_entity_poly.entity_id
_entity_poly.type
_entity_poly.pdbx_seq_one_letter_code
_entity_poly.pdbx_strand_id
1 'polypeptide(L)'
;MRHPKIPLLLILAVLSAQLSAHISPIENKYRVPTETPLLAPSAKFVMTSTYLAASPGNAPLAAIPFQSFAKNVSVRWDEKYLYVEAKGLPDHPLMAGIKSWQQQVPIPQTYAGATAWRIPLKPVPAKEPMSAKTHFMRGAIALAANGVPIFNALNNRGDDAKAFGELDSFGGHCGKADDYHYHDAPVFLEKELGKGKPIAVALDGYAIYGYNEPDGSVVGKLDAFGGHETKPLGYHYHAQKKYPYINGGFHGEVQEVDGQVDPQPSAANVRREGEHFSQAALKGAMIKDFTQDGGKYALNYTLNGKALSVKFSQNENKSWTFLYAKADGTTATETYTVRERPPGGGGGGEKGKGGEKGKGKGKGGEKGKRPPPEGEDAKPKGEDVEAAIDETAGDQAAPPPGEGKGGEKGKGGKGGKGGKGDKPGMVKPSMADTIQLSVYADNWFILYINGKLRVVDPIDYMPHNVVSVDILPEYPMTIAVMGRDNADPKTGLEYGDHIGDAGLILKFSDGTVTNAKWKAKNFFKGPLNGDVKNPKVEHTPVPANWFAVDFDDSKWANATEYTEERVNPKESFTKAKENFSGAKFIWSEDLDLDNTVIFRTKVEAPAGFKQRWTTKSEFDLSKPLGQ
;
A
#
# COMPACT_ATOMS: atom_id res chain seq x y z
N MET A 1 -5.14 83.62 -46.90
CA MET A 1 -5.75 84.13 -45.66
C MET A 1 -5.46 83.11 -44.56
N ARG A 2 -4.33 83.29 -43.85
CA ARG A 2 -4.22 83.63 -42.40
C ARG A 2 -4.89 82.57 -41.49
N HIS A 3 -4.15 81.61 -40.91
CA HIS A 3 -3.36 81.66 -39.65
C HIS A 3 -4.24 81.52 -38.36
N PRO A 4 -3.72 81.09 -37.17
CA PRO A 4 -2.95 79.87 -36.80
C PRO A 4 -3.43 79.21 -35.44
N LYS A 5 -2.62 78.30 -34.85
CA LYS A 5 -2.35 78.01 -33.39
C LYS A 5 -3.05 76.83 -32.64
N ILE A 6 -2.28 75.77 -32.30
CA ILE A 6 -1.68 75.38 -30.97
C ILE A 6 -2.30 76.04 -29.69
N PRO A 7 -2.30 75.48 -28.44
CA PRO A 7 -2.30 74.10 -27.86
C PRO A 7 -3.25 73.90 -26.62
N LEU A 8 -3.15 72.73 -25.95
CA LEU A 8 -3.28 72.51 -24.47
C LEU A 8 -4.68 72.74 -23.83
N LEU A 9 -5.19 72.01 -22.83
CA LEU A 9 -4.61 71.42 -21.63
C LEU A 9 -5.75 70.68 -20.87
N LEU A 10 -5.37 69.70 -20.06
CA LEU A 10 -5.94 69.36 -18.75
C LEU A 10 -7.18 68.43 -18.61
N ILE A 11 -6.86 67.22 -18.11
CA ILE A 11 -7.43 66.52 -16.93
C ILE A 11 -8.96 66.37 -16.87
N LEU A 12 -9.41 65.11 -16.83
CA LEU A 12 -10.32 64.67 -15.78
C LEU A 12 -10.25 63.15 -15.57
N ALA A 13 -9.88 62.75 -14.36
CA ALA A 13 -10.21 61.46 -13.80
C ALA A 13 -11.56 61.59 -13.09
N VAL A 14 -12.40 60.56 -13.20
CA VAL A 14 -12.88 59.69 -12.11
C VAL A 14 -14.18 59.01 -12.54
N LEU A 15 -14.18 57.70 -12.29
CA LEU A 15 -15.24 56.71 -12.47
C LEU A 15 -16.63 57.12 -11.95
N SER A 16 -17.64 56.60 -12.62
CA SER A 16 -18.78 55.98 -11.95
C SER A 16 -19.27 54.78 -12.78
N ALA A 17 -19.50 53.66 -12.09
CA ALA A 17 -20.02 52.42 -12.63
C ALA A 17 -21.52 52.32 -12.31
N GLN A 18 -22.33 51.82 -13.25
CA GLN A 18 -23.47 50.93 -12.95
C GLN A 18 -24.04 50.26 -14.22
N LEU A 19 -24.35 48.98 -14.06
CA LEU A 19 -24.89 48.00 -15.02
C LEU A 19 -26.37 48.24 -15.39
N SER A 20 -26.76 47.88 -16.62
CA SER A 20 -27.85 46.89 -16.87
C SER A 20 -27.93 46.38 -18.32
N ALA A 21 -28.03 45.05 -18.43
CA ALA A 21 -28.64 44.15 -19.46
C ALA A 21 -28.15 44.18 -20.94
N HIS A 22 -27.47 43.15 -21.50
CA HIS A 22 -27.94 41.87 -22.11
C HIS A 22 -28.92 42.07 -23.32
N ILE A 23 -28.73 41.57 -24.57
CA ILE A 23 -28.20 40.29 -25.12
C ILE A 23 -27.66 40.44 -26.61
N SER A 24 -26.74 39.52 -27.03
CA SER A 24 -25.86 39.29 -28.24
C SER A 24 -26.51 38.90 -29.62
N PRO A 25 -25.85 38.25 -30.66
CA PRO A 25 -24.43 37.99 -31.12
C PRO A 25 -24.17 38.17 -32.68
N ILE A 26 -22.97 37.97 -33.33
CA ILE A 26 -22.32 36.73 -33.87
C ILE A 26 -20.90 37.02 -34.50
N GLU A 27 -20.01 36.01 -34.49
CA GLU A 27 -18.53 35.93 -34.70
C GLU A 27 -17.96 35.81 -36.15
N ASN A 28 -16.62 36.00 -36.28
CA ASN A 28 -15.79 35.78 -37.48
C ASN A 28 -14.52 34.96 -37.16
N LYS A 29 -14.26 33.86 -37.87
CA LYS A 29 -12.96 33.12 -37.93
C LYS A 29 -12.84 32.43 -39.28
N TYR A 30 -11.86 32.78 -40.14
CA TYR A 30 -11.14 31.89 -41.08
C TYR A 30 -10.05 32.65 -41.92
N ARG A 31 -8.85 32.04 -42.02
CA ARG A 31 -7.78 32.09 -43.08
C ARG A 31 -6.76 33.26 -43.15
N VAL A 32 -5.46 33.15 -43.51
CA VAL A 32 -4.37 32.12 -43.80
C VAL A 32 -3.01 32.89 -44.13
N PRO A 33 -1.91 32.38 -44.76
CA PRO A 33 -0.81 31.46 -44.33
C PRO A 33 0.67 31.90 -44.69
N THR A 34 1.68 31.05 -44.36
CA THR A 34 3.08 30.90 -44.93
C THR A 34 4.14 31.98 -44.59
N GLU A 35 5.45 31.74 -44.36
CA GLU A 35 6.44 30.81 -44.93
C GLU A 35 7.69 30.66 -43.99
N THR A 36 8.51 29.61 -44.16
CA THR A 36 9.85 29.42 -43.52
C THR A 36 10.94 29.49 -44.59
N PRO A 37 12.19 29.90 -44.28
CA PRO A 37 13.30 28.98 -44.52
C PRO A 37 14.44 28.97 -43.46
N LEU A 38 15.26 27.91 -43.59
CA LEU A 38 16.32 27.37 -42.73
C LEU A 38 17.58 28.24 -42.52
N LEU A 39 18.23 28.11 -41.34
CA LEU A 39 19.53 27.41 -41.15
C LEU A 39 19.99 27.52 -39.67
N ALA A 40 20.34 26.38 -39.04
CA ALA A 40 21.08 26.32 -37.79
C ALA A 40 22.61 26.27 -38.09
N PRO A 41 23.51 26.58 -37.14
CA PRO A 41 23.85 25.55 -36.17
C PRO A 41 24.15 26.01 -34.73
N SER A 42 23.92 25.06 -33.83
CA SER A 42 24.56 24.83 -32.53
C SER A 42 24.49 25.94 -31.48
N ALA A 43 23.42 25.91 -30.68
CA ALA A 43 23.54 26.26 -29.27
C ALA A 43 23.75 24.97 -28.48
N LYS A 44 25.00 24.70 -28.07
CA LYS A 44 25.24 23.87 -26.89
C LYS A 44 24.67 24.64 -25.71
N PHE A 45 23.42 24.38 -25.34
CA PHE A 45 22.91 24.82 -24.04
C PHE A 45 23.53 23.91 -22.98
N VAL A 46 24.72 24.28 -22.54
CA VAL A 46 25.21 23.89 -21.21
C VAL A 46 24.47 24.81 -20.24
N MET A 47 23.34 24.36 -19.71
CA MET A 47 22.67 25.04 -18.59
C MET A 47 23.51 24.80 -17.34
N THR A 48 24.28 25.81 -16.96
CA THR A 48 24.99 25.84 -15.68
C THR A 48 24.40 26.89 -14.75
N SER A 49 24.23 26.43 -13.51
CA SER A 49 24.21 27.18 -12.25
C SER A 49 22.87 27.69 -11.73
N THR A 50 22.63 27.25 -10.49
CA THR A 50 21.73 27.76 -9.46
C THR A 50 20.24 27.51 -9.62
N TYR A 51 19.80 26.46 -8.91
CA TYR A 51 18.46 26.20 -8.37
C TYR A 51 17.99 27.36 -7.48
N LEU A 52 17.78 28.53 -8.07
CA LEU A 52 17.08 29.64 -7.43
C LEU A 52 15.61 29.53 -7.80
N ALA A 53 14.77 29.69 -6.77
CA ALA A 53 13.32 29.66 -6.85
C ALA A 53 12.80 30.38 -8.11
N ALA A 54 11.82 29.77 -8.78
CA ALA A 54 11.12 30.36 -9.91
C ALA A 54 10.75 31.82 -9.60
N SER A 55 11.03 32.74 -10.53
CA SER A 55 10.55 34.12 -10.43
C SER A 55 9.02 34.12 -10.31
N PRO A 56 8.41 35.02 -9.51
CA PRO A 56 6.96 35.14 -9.43
C PRO A 56 6.37 35.35 -10.83
N GLY A 57 5.61 34.37 -11.34
CA GLY A 57 4.94 34.43 -12.65
C GLY A 57 5.26 33.29 -13.63
N ASN A 58 6.33 32.51 -13.42
CA ASN A 58 6.64 31.34 -14.26
C ASN A 58 6.33 30.01 -13.55
N ALA A 59 5.87 29.02 -14.32
CA ALA A 59 5.60 27.68 -13.78
C ALA A 59 6.89 27.02 -13.27
N PRO A 60 6.86 26.32 -12.11
CA PRO A 60 8.02 25.58 -11.63
C PRO A 60 8.39 24.48 -12.62
N LEU A 61 9.68 24.14 -12.71
CA LEU A 61 10.17 23.13 -13.67
C LEU A 61 9.46 21.78 -13.51
N ALA A 62 9.13 21.39 -12.27
CA ALA A 62 8.37 20.17 -11.98
C ALA A 62 6.95 20.16 -12.60
N ALA A 63 6.38 21.33 -12.93
CA ALA A 63 5.07 21.43 -13.57
C ALA A 63 5.12 21.18 -15.09
N ILE A 64 6.27 21.37 -15.73
CA ILE A 64 6.45 21.26 -17.19
C ILE A 64 5.94 19.93 -17.76
N PRO A 65 6.32 18.74 -17.23
CA PRO A 65 5.85 17.48 -17.80
C PRO A 65 4.31 17.35 -17.76
N PHE A 66 3.67 17.85 -16.72
CA PHE A 66 2.22 17.80 -16.56
C PHE A 66 1.47 18.72 -17.54
N GLN A 67 2.07 19.87 -17.88
CA GLN A 67 1.46 20.82 -18.83
C GLN A 67 1.33 20.26 -20.26
N SER A 68 2.12 19.27 -20.63
CA SER A 68 1.97 18.55 -21.90
C SER A 68 0.66 17.75 -21.99
N PHE A 69 0.02 17.46 -20.85
CA PHE A 69 -1.20 16.64 -20.78
C PHE A 69 -2.43 17.44 -20.31
N ALA A 70 -2.54 18.71 -20.73
CA ALA A 70 -3.57 19.67 -20.30
C ALA A 70 -5.03 19.21 -20.49
N LYS A 71 -5.28 18.18 -21.31
CA LYS A 71 -6.62 17.57 -21.49
C LYS A 71 -7.12 16.87 -20.22
N ASN A 72 -6.21 16.24 -19.48
CA ASN A 72 -6.52 15.40 -18.31
C ASN A 72 -5.83 15.89 -17.04
N VAL A 73 -4.91 16.84 -17.15
CA VAL A 73 -4.08 17.34 -16.05
C VAL A 73 -4.18 18.86 -15.96
N SER A 74 -4.33 19.37 -14.74
CA SER A 74 -4.21 20.78 -14.41
C SER A 74 -3.13 20.95 -13.33
N VAL A 75 -2.45 22.09 -13.31
CA VAL A 75 -1.42 22.36 -12.30
C VAL A 75 -1.61 23.73 -11.67
N ARG A 76 -1.34 23.79 -10.37
CA ARG A 76 -1.21 25.03 -9.60
C ARG A 76 -0.09 24.86 -8.59
N TRP A 77 0.48 25.94 -8.09
CA TRP A 77 1.59 25.86 -7.15
C TRP A 77 1.57 27.00 -6.14
N ASP A 78 2.19 26.74 -5.00
CA ASP A 78 2.58 27.77 -4.04
C ASP A 78 4.11 27.76 -3.88
N GLU A 79 4.64 28.41 -2.84
CA GLU A 79 6.09 28.49 -2.60
C GLU A 79 6.73 27.14 -2.22
N LYS A 80 5.93 26.17 -1.75
CA LYS A 80 6.37 24.89 -1.19
C LYS A 80 6.01 23.71 -2.09
N TYR A 81 4.82 23.72 -2.69
CA TYR A 81 4.26 22.56 -3.35
C TYR A 81 3.77 22.87 -4.76
N LEU A 82 4.00 21.91 -5.65
CA LEU A 82 3.23 21.72 -6.87
C LEU A 82 1.99 20.91 -6.51
N TYR A 83 0.83 21.38 -6.96
CA TYR A 83 -0.42 20.64 -6.91
C TYR A 83 -0.80 20.22 -8.32
N VAL A 84 -1.02 18.92 -8.50
CA VAL A 84 -1.42 18.33 -9.78
C VAL A 84 -2.83 17.79 -9.65
N GLU A 85 -3.74 18.34 -10.43
CA GLU A 85 -5.11 17.85 -10.55
C GLU A 85 -5.20 16.92 -11.75
N ALA A 86 -5.85 15.77 -11.60
CA ALA A 86 -5.92 14.76 -12.65
C ALA A 86 -7.22 13.96 -12.57
N LYS A 87 -7.67 13.44 -13.70
CA LYS A 87 -8.84 12.54 -13.77
C LYS A 87 -8.54 11.09 -13.37
N GLY A 88 -7.27 10.74 -13.17
CA GLY A 88 -6.84 9.38 -12.80
C GLY A 88 -7.06 8.31 -13.88
N LEU A 89 -7.43 8.69 -15.10
CA LEU A 89 -7.62 7.78 -16.23
C LEU A 89 -6.93 8.35 -17.49
N PRO A 90 -6.02 7.61 -18.14
CA PRO A 90 -5.29 8.11 -19.29
C PRO A 90 -5.99 7.81 -20.62
N ASP A 91 -5.49 8.40 -21.71
CA ASP A 91 -6.07 8.29 -23.06
C ASP A 91 -5.52 7.09 -23.88
N HIS A 92 -4.61 6.29 -23.32
CA HIS A 92 -4.09 5.10 -23.99
C HIS A 92 -4.97 3.87 -23.70
N PRO A 93 -4.87 2.79 -24.51
CA PRO A 93 -5.57 1.54 -24.22
C PRO A 93 -5.25 1.00 -22.82
N LEU A 94 -6.26 0.45 -22.14
CA LEU A 94 -6.16 -0.04 -20.76
C LEU A 94 -6.47 -1.54 -20.67
N MET A 95 -5.96 -2.18 -19.63
CA MET A 95 -6.35 -3.52 -19.13
C MET A 95 -6.05 -4.72 -20.05
N ALA A 96 -5.94 -4.51 -21.36
CA ALA A 96 -5.72 -5.58 -22.33
C ALA A 96 -4.40 -6.31 -22.04
N GLY A 97 -4.46 -7.65 -22.01
CA GLY A 97 -3.31 -8.50 -21.76
C GLY A 97 -3.12 -8.96 -20.31
N ILE A 98 -3.84 -8.38 -19.34
CA ILE A 98 -3.79 -8.81 -17.94
C ILE A 98 -4.30 -10.25 -17.81
N LYS A 99 -3.52 -11.08 -17.09
CA LYS A 99 -3.82 -12.51 -16.85
C LYS A 99 -4.08 -12.81 -15.37
N SER A 100 -3.44 -12.07 -14.47
CA SER A 100 -3.75 -12.10 -13.03
C SER A 100 -4.66 -10.93 -12.70
N TRP A 101 -5.97 -11.14 -12.83
CA TRP A 101 -6.96 -10.08 -12.68
C TRP A 101 -7.81 -10.26 -11.42
N GLN A 102 -7.88 -9.23 -10.58
CA GLN A 102 -8.69 -9.19 -9.36
C GLN A 102 -10.10 -8.60 -9.56
N GLN A 103 -10.64 -8.69 -10.79
CA GLN A 103 -11.99 -8.26 -11.14
C GLN A 103 -12.25 -6.74 -11.08
N GLN A 104 -11.18 -5.94 -10.94
CA GLN A 104 -11.22 -4.47 -10.90
C GLN A 104 -11.29 -3.88 -12.30
N VAL A 105 -12.02 -2.79 -12.48
CA VAL A 105 -12.21 -2.15 -13.79
C VAL A 105 -11.83 -0.67 -13.72
N PRO A 106 -11.45 -0.03 -14.85
CA PRO A 106 -11.06 1.36 -14.82
C PRO A 106 -12.27 2.28 -14.58
N ILE A 107 -12.32 2.92 -13.42
CA ILE A 107 -13.25 3.99 -13.09
C ILE A 107 -12.46 5.29 -12.94
N PRO A 108 -12.85 6.40 -13.60
CA PRO A 108 -12.18 7.69 -13.39
C PRO A 108 -12.18 8.12 -11.92
N GLN A 109 -11.02 8.55 -11.43
CA GLN A 109 -10.81 9.06 -10.07
C GLN A 109 -10.33 10.51 -10.16
N THR A 110 -11.23 11.47 -9.88
CA THR A 110 -10.89 12.89 -9.98
C THR A 110 -10.16 13.38 -8.73
N TYR A 111 -8.89 13.73 -8.90
CA TYR A 111 -8.04 14.39 -7.92
C TYR A 111 -8.02 15.90 -8.21
N ALA A 112 -8.71 16.72 -7.42
CA ALA A 112 -8.82 18.16 -7.69
C ALA A 112 -9.07 18.97 -6.40
N GLY A 113 -8.75 20.27 -6.44
CA GLY A 113 -8.94 21.14 -5.28
C GLY A 113 -8.14 20.64 -4.08
N ALA A 114 -8.82 20.36 -2.97
CA ALA A 114 -8.19 19.88 -1.73
C ALA A 114 -7.62 18.45 -1.85
N THR A 115 -8.05 17.65 -2.83
CA THR A 115 -7.56 16.29 -3.09
C THR A 115 -6.61 16.23 -4.29
N ALA A 116 -6.04 17.36 -4.70
CA ALA A 116 -4.97 17.35 -5.71
C ALA A 116 -3.72 16.64 -5.17
N TRP A 117 -2.96 16.00 -6.06
CA TRP A 117 -1.64 15.47 -5.72
C TRP A 117 -0.74 16.60 -5.26
N ARG A 118 0.04 16.38 -4.19
CA ARG A 118 0.93 17.39 -3.62
C ARG A 118 2.37 16.91 -3.70
N ILE A 119 3.21 17.65 -4.43
CA ILE A 119 4.61 17.30 -4.68
C ILE A 119 5.49 18.47 -4.20
N PRO A 120 6.52 18.23 -3.36
CA PRO A 120 7.40 19.31 -2.90
C PRO A 120 8.22 19.89 -4.05
N LEU A 121 8.30 21.23 -4.13
CA LEU A 121 9.08 21.94 -5.15
C LEU A 121 10.57 21.99 -4.84
N LYS A 122 10.93 21.75 -3.58
CA LYS A 122 12.30 21.78 -3.07
C LYS A 122 12.56 20.45 -2.36
N PRO A 123 12.86 19.38 -3.11
CA PRO A 123 13.16 18.09 -2.51
C PRO A 123 14.39 18.21 -1.61
N VAL A 124 14.38 17.49 -0.49
CA VAL A 124 15.47 17.46 0.50
C VAL A 124 16.00 16.02 0.55
N PRO A 125 17.30 15.77 0.34
CA PRO A 125 17.87 14.44 0.52
C PRO A 125 17.58 13.91 1.93
N ALA A 126 17.02 12.71 2.01
CA ALA A 126 16.75 12.05 3.28
C ALA A 126 18.06 11.65 3.96
N LYS A 127 18.13 11.83 5.28
CA LYS A 127 19.22 11.25 6.09
C LYS A 127 19.20 9.73 6.04
N GLU A 128 17.99 9.17 6.03
CA GLU A 128 17.75 7.73 5.89
C GLU A 128 16.75 7.51 4.73
N PRO A 129 17.26 7.29 3.52
CA PRO A 129 16.43 6.98 2.36
C PRO A 129 15.61 5.70 2.56
N MET A 130 14.36 5.70 2.10
CA MET A 130 13.43 4.58 2.29
C MET A 130 13.26 3.74 1.02
N SER A 131 13.41 2.42 1.13
CA SER A 131 13.27 1.51 -0.01
C SER A 131 11.82 1.09 -0.24
N ALA A 132 11.37 1.15 -1.50
CA ALA A 132 10.09 0.56 -1.90
C ALA A 132 10.06 -0.99 -1.78
N LYS A 133 11.20 -1.65 -1.53
CA LYS A 133 11.21 -3.08 -1.22
C LYS A 133 10.54 -3.43 0.11
N THR A 134 10.54 -2.49 1.05
CA THR A 134 10.06 -2.71 2.43
C THR A 134 9.03 -1.67 2.88
N HIS A 135 8.89 -0.58 2.13
CA HIS A 135 7.97 0.52 2.40
C HIS A 135 7.05 0.76 1.19
N PHE A 136 6.01 1.57 1.37
CA PHE A 136 5.14 2.05 0.28
C PHE A 136 4.45 0.92 -0.50
N MET A 137 3.98 -0.11 0.21
CA MET A 137 3.21 -1.23 -0.37
C MET A 137 1.76 -0.85 -0.69
N ARG A 138 1.36 0.39 -0.38
CA ARG A 138 0.07 1.00 -0.67
C ARG A 138 0.30 2.39 -1.23
N GLY A 139 -0.65 2.85 -2.06
CA GLY A 139 -0.61 4.19 -2.62
C GLY A 139 0.50 4.41 -3.64
N ALA A 140 0.59 5.64 -4.13
CA ALA A 140 1.56 6.02 -5.13
C ALA A 140 2.93 6.34 -4.51
N ILE A 141 3.97 6.12 -5.30
CA ILE A 141 5.34 6.57 -5.05
C ILE A 141 5.77 7.70 -6.01
N ALA A 142 5.07 7.85 -7.13
CA ALA A 142 5.28 8.92 -8.09
C ALA A 142 3.98 9.26 -8.82
N LEU A 143 3.98 10.38 -9.53
CA LEU A 143 2.90 10.77 -10.43
C LEU A 143 3.44 10.88 -11.85
N ALA A 144 2.87 10.12 -12.77
CA ALA A 144 3.22 10.20 -14.20
C ALA A 144 2.79 11.54 -14.79
N ALA A 145 3.48 11.99 -15.83
CA ALA A 145 3.21 13.27 -16.48
C ALA A 145 1.77 13.39 -16.99
N ASN A 146 1.13 12.28 -17.36
CA ASN A 146 -0.28 12.23 -17.78
C ASN A 146 -1.29 12.22 -16.62
N GLY A 147 -0.83 12.39 -15.37
CA GLY A 147 -1.66 12.47 -14.17
C GLY A 147 -2.10 11.12 -13.60
N VAL A 148 -1.56 10.01 -14.12
CA VAL A 148 -1.83 8.67 -13.58
C VAL A 148 -0.84 8.37 -12.44
N PRO A 149 -1.31 7.88 -11.28
CA PRO A 149 -0.43 7.51 -10.18
C PRO A 149 0.48 6.34 -10.57
N ILE A 150 1.72 6.37 -10.07
CA ILE A 150 2.67 5.25 -10.19
C ILE A 150 2.85 4.66 -8.81
N PHE A 151 2.47 3.40 -8.66
CA PHE A 151 2.59 2.61 -7.45
C PHE A 151 3.92 1.86 -7.47
N ASN A 152 4.27 1.30 -6.32
CA ASN A 152 5.43 0.46 -6.15
C ASN A 152 5.43 -0.70 -7.14
N ALA A 153 6.56 -1.05 -7.75
CA ALA A 153 6.65 -2.22 -8.66
C ALA A 153 6.20 -3.54 -7.99
N LEU A 154 6.25 -3.61 -6.66
CA LEU A 154 5.68 -4.68 -5.87
C LEU A 154 4.21 -4.40 -5.53
N ASN A 155 3.37 -5.42 -5.63
CA ASN A 155 2.00 -5.35 -5.10
C ASN A 155 1.97 -5.52 -3.58
N ASN A 156 0.77 -5.43 -2.97
CA ASN A 156 0.61 -5.49 -1.51
C ASN A 156 1.02 -6.84 -0.87
N ARG A 157 1.33 -7.88 -1.66
CA ARG A 157 1.87 -9.16 -1.19
C ARG A 157 3.40 -9.22 -1.25
N GLY A 158 4.03 -8.21 -1.87
CA GLY A 158 5.46 -8.17 -2.16
C GLY A 158 5.86 -8.84 -3.47
N ASP A 159 4.90 -9.24 -4.32
CA ASP A 159 5.20 -9.83 -5.63
C ASP A 159 5.45 -8.74 -6.68
N ASP A 160 6.40 -8.94 -7.60
CA ASP A 160 6.57 -8.07 -8.78
C ASP A 160 5.33 -8.15 -9.68
N ALA A 161 4.55 -7.07 -9.72
CA ALA A 161 3.26 -7.01 -10.41
C ALA A 161 3.39 -7.28 -11.93
N LYS A 162 4.51 -6.86 -12.54
CA LYS A 162 4.80 -7.09 -13.95
C LYS A 162 5.09 -8.57 -14.19
N ALA A 163 5.97 -9.16 -13.39
CA ALA A 163 6.31 -10.58 -13.50
C ALA A 163 5.11 -11.50 -13.18
N PHE A 164 4.23 -11.07 -12.28
CA PHE A 164 3.02 -11.80 -11.89
C PHE A 164 1.90 -11.73 -12.96
N GLY A 165 2.06 -10.90 -13.99
CA GLY A 165 1.09 -10.76 -15.08
C GLY A 165 -0.16 -9.96 -14.70
N GLU A 166 -0.02 -9.03 -13.76
CA GLU A 166 -1.10 -8.11 -13.31
C GLU A 166 -1.23 -6.88 -14.20
N LEU A 167 -0.23 -6.57 -15.03
CA LEU A 167 -0.15 -5.33 -15.81
C LEU A 167 -0.62 -5.49 -17.26
N ASP A 168 -1.21 -4.42 -17.79
CA ASP A 168 -1.44 -4.27 -19.22
C ASP A 168 -0.17 -3.89 -19.99
N SER A 169 -0.29 -3.71 -21.31
CA SER A 169 0.85 -3.40 -22.18
C SER A 169 1.48 -2.02 -21.94
N PHE A 170 0.84 -1.15 -21.15
CA PHE A 170 1.33 0.16 -20.77
C PHE A 170 1.87 0.18 -19.34
N GLY A 171 1.88 -0.97 -18.65
CA GLY A 171 2.49 -1.11 -17.35
C GLY A 171 1.59 -0.77 -16.17
N GLY A 172 0.26 -0.75 -16.37
CA GLY A 172 -0.70 -0.45 -15.32
C GLY A 172 -1.84 -1.44 -15.18
N HIS A 173 -2.61 -1.28 -14.11
CA HIS A 173 -3.83 -2.04 -13.83
C HIS A 173 -4.75 -1.28 -12.88
N CYS A 174 -5.89 -1.89 -12.53
CA CYS A 174 -6.81 -1.32 -11.55
C CYS A 174 -6.64 -1.92 -10.14
N GLY A 175 -6.55 -1.03 -9.15
CA GLY A 175 -6.50 -1.33 -7.73
C GLY A 175 -7.86 -1.70 -7.13
N LYS A 176 -7.88 -2.00 -5.82
CA LYS A 176 -9.11 -2.37 -5.10
C LYS A 176 -10.20 -1.29 -5.09
N ALA A 177 -9.86 -0.04 -5.42
CA ALA A 177 -10.80 1.06 -5.54
C ALA A 177 -11.20 1.36 -6.99
N ASP A 178 -10.99 0.42 -7.91
CA ASP A 178 -11.23 0.60 -9.36
C ASP A 178 -10.38 1.74 -9.98
N ASP A 179 -9.31 2.16 -9.29
CA ASP A 179 -8.37 3.19 -9.73
C ASP A 179 -7.30 2.61 -10.64
N TYR A 180 -7.10 3.19 -11.81
CA TYR A 180 -6.01 2.79 -12.70
C TYR A 180 -4.69 3.44 -12.28
N HIS A 181 -3.63 2.65 -12.16
CA HIS A 181 -2.29 3.13 -11.82
C HIS A 181 -1.21 2.27 -12.49
N TYR A 182 -0.01 2.82 -12.63
CA TYR A 182 1.14 2.08 -13.17
C TYR A 182 1.94 1.39 -12.05
N HIS A 183 2.56 0.26 -12.37
CA HIS A 183 3.63 -0.37 -11.58
C HIS A 183 4.96 -0.41 -12.35
N ASP A 184 4.94 -0.07 -13.64
CA ASP A 184 6.11 0.05 -14.52
C ASP A 184 6.29 1.51 -14.94
N ALA A 185 7.49 1.88 -15.37
CA ALA A 185 7.76 3.22 -15.83
C ALA A 185 7.03 3.51 -17.16
N PRO A 186 6.21 4.57 -17.23
CA PRO A 186 5.44 4.91 -18.43
C PRO A 186 6.31 5.62 -19.48
N VAL A 187 7.39 4.98 -19.91
CA VAL A 187 8.37 5.53 -20.87
C VAL A 187 7.76 5.88 -22.22
N PHE A 188 6.61 5.29 -22.57
CA PHE A 188 5.87 5.64 -23.78
C PHE A 188 5.40 7.11 -23.80
N LEU A 189 5.31 7.77 -22.64
CA LEU A 189 4.97 9.19 -22.53
C LEU A 189 6.03 10.09 -23.18
N GLU A 190 7.28 9.62 -23.35
CA GLU A 190 8.33 10.36 -24.07
C GLU A 190 7.93 10.73 -25.51
N LYS A 191 7.02 9.96 -26.12
CA LYS A 191 6.50 10.26 -27.46
C LYS A 191 5.74 11.58 -27.50
N GLU A 192 5.02 11.92 -26.45
CA GLU A 192 4.22 13.15 -26.34
C GLU A 192 4.99 14.27 -25.65
N LEU A 193 5.77 13.93 -24.62
CA LEU A 193 6.60 14.88 -23.89
C LEU A 193 7.78 15.42 -24.72
N GLY A 194 8.31 14.60 -25.63
CA GLY A 194 9.58 14.83 -26.29
C GLY A 194 10.78 14.31 -25.49
N LYS A 195 11.90 14.11 -26.19
CA LYS A 195 13.12 13.55 -25.61
C LYS A 195 13.67 14.43 -24.47
N GLY A 196 14.17 13.76 -23.44
CA GLY A 196 14.86 14.40 -22.32
C GLY A 196 13.95 15.22 -21.40
N LYS A 197 12.65 14.95 -21.43
CA LYS A 197 11.69 15.47 -20.46
C LYS A 197 11.39 14.39 -19.40
N PRO A 198 11.12 14.78 -18.14
CA PRO A 198 10.68 13.84 -17.13
C PRO A 198 9.37 13.16 -17.56
N ILE A 199 9.30 11.85 -17.41
CA ILE A 199 8.07 11.06 -17.65
C ILE A 199 7.16 11.04 -16.42
N ALA A 200 7.71 11.36 -15.25
CA ALA A 200 7.02 11.41 -13.97
C ALA A 200 7.78 12.29 -12.97
N VAL A 201 7.16 12.57 -11.82
CA VAL A 201 7.81 13.18 -10.66
C VAL A 201 7.52 12.30 -9.44
N ALA A 202 8.56 11.90 -8.72
CA ALA A 202 8.45 11.15 -7.48
C ALA A 202 7.80 12.02 -6.38
N LEU A 203 7.11 11.40 -5.42
CA LEU A 203 6.43 12.15 -4.36
C LEU A 203 7.38 12.84 -3.38
N ASP A 204 8.68 12.51 -3.39
CA ASP A 204 9.73 13.26 -2.70
C ASP A 204 10.16 14.55 -3.43
N GLY A 205 9.65 14.78 -4.65
CA GLY A 205 9.88 15.98 -5.46
C GLY A 205 10.92 15.85 -6.57
N TYR A 206 11.64 14.73 -6.67
CA TYR A 206 12.63 14.54 -7.73
C TYR A 206 11.99 14.05 -9.04
N ALA A 207 12.54 14.53 -10.17
CA ALA A 207 12.10 14.13 -11.49
C ALA A 207 12.47 12.68 -11.80
N ILE A 208 11.64 12.00 -12.60
CA ILE A 208 11.91 10.67 -13.14
C ILE A 208 11.98 10.76 -14.66
N TYR A 209 13.11 10.34 -15.23
CA TYR A 209 13.35 10.32 -16.68
C TYR A 209 13.19 8.92 -17.26
N GLY A 210 13.18 8.83 -18.60
CA GLY A 210 13.25 7.56 -19.32
C GLY A 210 14.61 6.87 -19.17
N TYR A 211 14.92 5.98 -20.12
CA TYR A 211 16.13 5.13 -20.05
C TYR A 211 17.46 5.86 -20.30
N ASN A 212 17.42 7.09 -20.78
CA ASN A 212 18.59 7.88 -21.16
C ASN A 212 18.63 9.17 -20.36
N GLU A 213 19.82 9.79 -20.32
CA GLU A 213 19.98 11.17 -19.84
C GLU A 213 19.16 12.16 -20.67
N PRO A 214 18.85 13.35 -20.14
CA PRO A 214 18.10 14.35 -20.89
C PRO A 214 18.76 14.85 -22.19
N ASP A 215 20.07 14.74 -22.31
CA ASP A 215 20.80 15.03 -23.55
C ASP A 215 20.82 13.85 -24.54
N GLY A 216 20.20 12.72 -24.17
CA GLY A 216 20.11 11.49 -24.94
C GLY A 216 21.30 10.54 -24.78
N SER A 217 22.29 10.88 -23.94
CA SER A 217 23.39 9.98 -23.63
C SER A 217 22.94 8.81 -22.73
N VAL A 218 23.81 7.80 -22.61
CA VAL A 218 23.54 6.63 -21.78
C VAL A 218 23.56 7.04 -20.31
N VAL A 219 22.58 6.55 -19.55
CA VAL A 219 22.48 6.80 -18.11
C VAL A 219 23.74 6.38 -17.36
N GLY A 220 24.13 7.20 -16.39
CA GLY A 220 25.24 6.91 -15.49
C GLY A 220 24.98 5.72 -14.55
N LYS A 221 25.89 5.52 -13.60
CA LYS A 221 25.70 4.51 -12.55
C LYS A 221 24.60 4.97 -11.60
N LEU A 222 23.49 4.25 -11.62
CA LEU A 222 22.37 4.47 -10.69
C LEU A 222 22.68 3.93 -9.29
N ASP A 223 22.08 4.56 -8.30
CA ASP A 223 22.08 4.14 -6.91
C ASP A 223 21.05 3.02 -6.64
N ALA A 224 20.88 2.65 -5.37
CA ALA A 224 19.97 1.58 -4.97
C ALA A 224 18.49 1.88 -5.25
N PHE A 225 18.11 3.14 -5.47
CA PHE A 225 16.74 3.56 -5.76
C PHE A 225 16.53 3.93 -7.23
N GLY A 226 17.52 3.70 -8.08
CA GLY A 226 17.41 3.95 -9.52
C GLY A 226 17.62 5.40 -9.91
N GLY A 227 18.30 6.20 -9.08
CA GLY A 227 18.66 7.57 -9.41
C GLY A 227 20.15 7.84 -9.32
N HIS A 228 20.55 9.02 -9.77
CA HIS A 228 21.93 9.51 -9.66
C HIS A 228 21.95 11.04 -9.70
N GLU A 229 23.10 11.62 -9.40
CA GLU A 229 23.30 13.06 -9.42
C GLU A 229 24.18 13.49 -10.59
N THR A 230 23.72 14.50 -11.34
CA THR A 230 24.54 15.18 -12.34
C THR A 230 24.60 16.67 -12.05
N LYS A 231 25.72 17.31 -12.40
CA LYS A 231 25.89 18.76 -12.19
C LYS A 231 24.76 19.62 -12.81
N PRO A 232 24.19 19.30 -13.99
CA PRO A 232 23.10 20.09 -14.57
C PRO A 232 21.73 19.86 -13.92
N LEU A 233 21.46 18.67 -13.38
CA LEU A 233 20.10 18.26 -12.96
C LEU A 233 19.96 17.96 -11.47
N GLY A 234 21.06 17.97 -10.71
CA GLY A 234 21.07 17.45 -9.36
C GLY A 234 20.66 15.97 -9.36
N TYR A 235 20.14 15.50 -8.22
CA TYR A 235 19.63 14.15 -8.12
C TYR A 235 18.34 13.98 -8.92
N HIS A 236 18.22 12.87 -9.66
CA HIS A 236 17.03 12.48 -10.40
C HIS A 236 16.98 10.97 -10.61
N TYR A 237 15.78 10.43 -10.80
CA TYR A 237 15.57 9.01 -11.07
C TYR A 237 15.50 8.70 -12.56
N HIS A 238 15.73 7.44 -12.90
CA HIS A 238 15.54 6.92 -14.25
C HIS A 238 14.67 5.66 -14.25
N ALA A 239 13.91 5.52 -15.33
CA ALA A 239 13.30 4.26 -15.70
C ALA A 239 14.38 3.19 -15.94
N GLN A 240 14.06 1.94 -15.62
CA GLN A 240 14.95 0.79 -15.74
C GLN A 240 14.24 -0.33 -16.50
N LYS A 241 14.99 -1.12 -17.28
CA LYS A 241 14.40 -2.26 -18.03
C LYS A 241 14.17 -3.50 -17.15
N LYS A 242 14.80 -3.52 -15.98
CA LYS A 242 14.71 -4.58 -14.98
C LYS A 242 14.14 -3.97 -13.70
N TYR A 243 13.62 -4.83 -12.84
CA TYR A 243 13.19 -4.45 -11.49
C TYR A 243 14.23 -3.52 -10.84
N PRO A 244 13.82 -2.38 -10.25
CA PRO A 244 12.44 -1.98 -9.92
C PRO A 244 11.65 -1.26 -11.02
N TYR A 245 12.18 -1.18 -12.25
CA TYR A 245 11.60 -0.51 -13.43
C TYR A 245 11.39 1.01 -13.35
N ILE A 246 11.07 1.54 -12.18
CA ILE A 246 10.93 2.96 -11.83
C ILE A 246 11.87 3.28 -10.65
N ASN A 247 11.54 4.24 -9.78
CA ASN A 247 12.27 4.51 -8.56
C ASN A 247 12.04 3.38 -7.54
N GLY A 248 13.13 2.77 -7.07
CA GLY A 248 13.11 1.66 -6.09
C GLY A 248 12.91 2.09 -4.65
N GLY A 249 12.52 3.34 -4.41
CA GLY A 249 12.46 4.00 -3.11
C GLY A 249 12.54 5.51 -3.25
N PHE A 250 12.80 6.18 -2.13
CA PHE A 250 12.98 7.62 -2.05
C PHE A 250 14.35 7.99 -1.51
N HIS A 251 15.11 8.71 -2.33
CA HIS A 251 16.28 9.50 -1.99
C HIS A 251 15.90 10.73 -1.17
N GLY A 252 14.74 11.35 -1.45
CA GLY A 252 14.27 12.52 -0.71
C GLY A 252 13.42 12.18 0.52
N GLU A 253 13.22 13.18 1.37
CA GLU A 253 12.35 13.08 2.54
C GLU A 253 10.89 12.87 2.11
N VAL A 254 10.29 11.79 2.60
CA VAL A 254 8.84 11.56 2.57
C VAL A 254 8.40 11.05 3.94
N GLN A 255 7.11 11.19 4.23
CA GLN A 255 6.48 10.57 5.39
C GLN A 255 5.73 9.32 4.92
N GLU A 256 5.90 8.21 5.64
CA GLU A 256 5.08 7.02 5.45
C GLU A 256 4.01 6.94 6.54
N VAL A 257 2.75 6.76 6.14
CA VAL A 257 1.61 6.46 7.03
C VAL A 257 0.84 5.30 6.41
N ASP A 258 0.52 4.27 7.18
CA ASP A 258 -0.25 3.09 6.73
C ASP A 258 0.28 2.40 5.46
N GLY A 259 1.60 2.43 5.27
CA GLY A 259 2.28 1.81 4.12
C GLY A 259 2.21 2.61 2.82
N GLN A 260 1.89 3.91 2.88
CA GLN A 260 1.85 4.82 1.73
C GLN A 260 2.51 6.16 2.05
N VAL A 261 2.89 6.92 1.03
CA VAL A 261 3.39 8.29 1.20
C VAL A 261 2.28 9.21 1.74
N ASP A 262 2.57 10.02 2.75
CA ASP A 262 1.64 10.99 3.32
C ASP A 262 2.11 12.45 3.15
N PRO A 263 1.18 13.38 2.83
CA PRO A 263 -0.18 13.14 2.38
C PRO A 263 -0.27 12.85 0.89
N GLN A 264 -1.24 12.03 0.52
CA GLN A 264 -1.64 11.82 -0.87
C GLN A 264 -3.15 11.66 -0.97
N PRO A 265 -3.77 11.95 -2.12
CA PRO A 265 -5.20 11.71 -2.30
C PRO A 265 -5.54 10.22 -2.23
N SER A 266 -6.79 9.91 -1.90
CA SER A 266 -7.31 8.53 -1.89
C SER A 266 -8.32 8.34 -3.01
N ALA A 267 -8.30 7.15 -3.63
CA ALA A 267 -9.35 6.72 -4.55
C ALA A 267 -10.58 6.25 -3.77
N ALA A 268 -11.77 6.49 -4.34
CA ALA A 268 -13.03 6.05 -3.76
C ALA A 268 -13.44 4.70 -4.34
N ASN A 269 -13.61 3.70 -3.48
CA ASN A 269 -14.17 2.42 -3.89
C ASN A 269 -15.69 2.54 -4.06
N VAL A 270 -16.18 2.13 -5.23
CA VAL A 270 -17.61 2.16 -5.57
C VAL A 270 -18.29 0.80 -5.31
N ARG A 271 -17.55 -0.31 -5.44
CA ARG A 271 -18.13 -1.67 -5.42
C ARG A 271 -17.85 -2.40 -4.11
N ARG A 272 -18.87 -3.14 -3.64
CA ARG A 272 -18.76 -4.09 -2.52
C ARG A 272 -18.85 -5.52 -3.05
N GLU A 273 -18.24 -6.46 -2.35
CA GLU A 273 -18.36 -7.88 -2.68
C GLU A 273 -19.84 -8.28 -2.81
N GLY A 274 -20.13 -9.00 -3.89
CA GLY A 274 -21.46 -9.42 -4.32
C GLY A 274 -21.40 -10.79 -4.98
N GLU A 275 -22.48 -11.17 -5.63
CA GLU A 275 -22.58 -12.49 -6.28
C GLU A 275 -21.67 -12.59 -7.51
N HIS A 276 -21.42 -11.46 -8.20
CA HIS A 276 -20.65 -11.42 -9.44
C HIS A 276 -19.34 -10.64 -9.35
N PHE A 277 -19.00 -10.16 -8.15
CA PHE A 277 -17.76 -9.46 -7.86
C PHE A 277 -17.25 -9.85 -6.46
N SER A 278 -16.09 -10.49 -6.39
CA SER A 278 -15.54 -10.99 -5.12
C SER A 278 -14.19 -10.38 -4.73
N GLN A 279 -13.68 -9.41 -5.50
CA GLN A 279 -12.31 -8.84 -5.39
C GLN A 279 -11.16 -9.87 -5.42
N ALA A 280 -11.46 -11.17 -5.51
CA ALA A 280 -10.49 -12.23 -5.58
C ALA A 280 -9.89 -12.34 -6.98
N ALA A 281 -8.65 -12.81 -7.05
CA ALA A 281 -8.00 -13.13 -8.31
C ALA A 281 -8.81 -14.19 -9.08
N LEU A 282 -9.19 -13.84 -10.30
CA LEU A 282 -9.99 -14.70 -11.17
C LEU A 282 -9.05 -15.61 -11.98
N LYS A 283 -8.75 -16.79 -11.43
CA LYS A 283 -7.82 -17.75 -12.05
C LYS A 283 -8.33 -18.20 -13.44
N GLY A 284 -7.46 -18.09 -14.43
CA GLY A 284 -7.78 -18.43 -15.83
C GLY A 284 -8.44 -17.30 -16.61
N ALA A 285 -8.50 -16.09 -16.03
CA ALA A 285 -8.93 -14.90 -16.74
C ALA A 285 -7.84 -14.40 -17.72
N MET A 286 -8.28 -13.79 -18.83
CA MET A 286 -7.42 -13.00 -19.71
C MET A 286 -8.26 -11.87 -20.29
N ILE A 287 -7.86 -10.62 -20.02
CA ILE A 287 -8.53 -9.44 -20.55
C ILE A 287 -8.16 -9.26 -22.01
N LYS A 288 -9.17 -9.13 -22.87
CA LYS A 288 -9.00 -9.00 -24.32
C LYS A 288 -8.98 -7.54 -24.74
N ASP A 289 -9.93 -6.76 -24.23
CA ASP A 289 -10.03 -5.34 -24.54
C ASP A 289 -10.82 -4.59 -23.46
N PHE A 290 -10.64 -3.28 -23.49
CA PHE A 290 -11.41 -2.30 -22.75
C PHE A 290 -11.82 -1.19 -23.71
N THR A 291 -13.08 -0.77 -23.61
CA THR A 291 -13.65 0.29 -24.43
C THR A 291 -14.40 1.30 -23.57
N GLN A 292 -14.34 2.56 -23.98
CA GLN A 292 -15.05 3.66 -23.34
C GLN A 292 -15.68 4.54 -24.43
N ASP A 293 -16.97 4.84 -24.26
CA ASP A 293 -17.72 5.74 -25.13
C ASP A 293 -18.77 6.50 -24.31
N GLY A 294 -18.69 7.84 -24.30
CA GLY A 294 -19.71 8.69 -23.68
C GLY A 294 -20.08 8.36 -22.22
N GLY A 295 -19.10 7.93 -21.40
CA GLY A 295 -19.34 7.55 -19.99
C GLY A 295 -19.88 6.12 -19.81
N LYS A 296 -19.93 5.33 -20.87
CA LYS A 296 -20.17 3.88 -20.85
C LYS A 296 -18.86 3.16 -21.09
N TYR A 297 -18.66 2.08 -20.36
CA TYR A 297 -17.43 1.31 -20.34
C TYR A 297 -17.76 -0.15 -20.58
N ALA A 298 -16.86 -0.87 -21.26
CA ALA A 298 -16.95 -2.31 -21.41
C ALA A 298 -15.58 -2.95 -21.33
N LEU A 299 -15.46 -3.99 -20.53
CA LEU A 299 -14.28 -4.83 -20.43
C LEU A 299 -14.64 -6.24 -20.88
N ASN A 300 -13.99 -6.69 -21.95
CA ASN A 300 -14.18 -8.02 -22.52
C ASN A 300 -13.02 -8.91 -22.10
N TYR A 301 -13.33 -10.10 -21.61
CA TYR A 301 -12.33 -11.04 -21.12
C TYR A 301 -12.73 -12.47 -21.39
N THR A 302 -11.77 -13.39 -21.31
CA THR A 302 -12.05 -14.82 -21.31
C THR A 302 -11.80 -15.40 -19.93
N LEU A 303 -12.65 -16.33 -19.47
CA LEU A 303 -12.40 -17.16 -18.30
C LEU A 303 -12.32 -18.62 -18.74
N ASN A 304 -11.15 -19.23 -18.60
CA ASN A 304 -10.89 -20.60 -19.07
C ASN A 304 -11.31 -20.79 -20.55
N GLY A 305 -11.00 -19.80 -21.40
CA GLY A 305 -11.29 -19.80 -22.83
C GLY A 305 -12.71 -19.39 -23.22
N LYS A 306 -13.65 -19.28 -22.27
CA LYS A 306 -15.02 -18.82 -22.55
C LYS A 306 -15.08 -17.30 -22.54
N ALA A 307 -15.82 -16.68 -23.46
CA ALA A 307 -15.96 -15.23 -23.53
C ALA A 307 -16.98 -14.71 -22.50
N LEU A 308 -16.62 -13.61 -21.82
CA LEU A 308 -17.45 -12.88 -20.87
C LEU A 308 -17.21 -11.37 -21.05
N SER A 309 -18.10 -10.56 -20.50
CA SER A 309 -17.90 -9.12 -20.45
C SER A 309 -18.49 -8.53 -19.18
N VAL A 310 -17.92 -7.41 -18.73
CA VAL A 310 -18.57 -6.50 -17.79
C VAL A 310 -18.73 -5.14 -18.45
N LYS A 311 -19.97 -4.67 -18.58
CA LYS A 311 -20.29 -3.31 -19.04
C LYS A 311 -20.71 -2.48 -17.85
N PHE A 312 -20.30 -1.23 -17.80
CA PHE A 312 -20.63 -0.38 -16.67
C PHE A 312 -20.75 1.09 -17.06
N SER A 313 -21.52 1.83 -16.28
CA SER A 313 -21.74 3.26 -16.48
C SER A 313 -22.18 3.94 -15.20
N GLN A 314 -21.88 5.23 -15.07
CA GLN A 314 -22.41 6.04 -13.99
C GLN A 314 -23.83 6.52 -14.33
N ASN A 315 -24.73 6.39 -13.37
CA ASN A 315 -26.10 6.88 -13.42
C ASN A 315 -26.16 8.36 -13.00
N GLU A 316 -27.25 9.05 -13.31
CA GLU A 316 -27.44 10.48 -12.96
C GLU A 316 -27.33 10.75 -11.45
N ASN A 317 -27.74 9.80 -10.62
CA ASN A 317 -27.63 9.88 -9.16
C ASN A 317 -26.22 9.52 -8.62
N LYS A 318 -25.20 9.52 -9.47
CA LYS A 318 -23.80 9.15 -9.20
C LYS A 318 -23.56 7.68 -8.81
N SER A 319 -24.59 6.84 -8.75
CA SER A 319 -24.41 5.38 -8.61
C SER A 319 -23.83 4.77 -9.88
N TRP A 320 -23.26 3.58 -9.79
CA TRP A 320 -22.70 2.84 -10.91
C TRP A 320 -23.45 1.54 -11.12
N THR A 321 -23.80 1.26 -12.36
CA THR A 321 -24.43 0.00 -12.77
C THR A 321 -23.42 -0.86 -13.53
N PHE A 322 -23.37 -2.14 -13.20
CA PHE A 322 -22.52 -3.16 -13.82
C PHE A 322 -23.42 -4.26 -14.40
N LEU A 323 -23.21 -4.59 -15.67
CA LEU A 323 -23.88 -5.64 -16.41
C LEU A 323 -22.85 -6.71 -16.79
N TYR A 324 -22.91 -7.86 -16.14
CA TYR A 324 -22.06 -9.01 -16.40
C TYR A 324 -22.74 -9.92 -17.41
N ALA A 325 -22.07 -10.19 -18.53
CA ALA A 325 -22.51 -11.19 -19.51
C ALA A 325 -21.72 -12.49 -19.29
N LYS A 326 -22.44 -13.59 -19.06
CA LYS A 326 -21.90 -14.93 -18.86
C LYS A 326 -21.77 -15.67 -20.19
N ALA A 327 -20.96 -16.72 -20.19
CA ALA A 327 -20.68 -17.52 -21.39
C ALA A 327 -21.90 -18.27 -21.95
N ASP A 328 -22.95 -18.48 -21.15
CA ASP A 328 -24.21 -19.10 -21.55
C ASP A 328 -25.20 -18.09 -22.18
N GLY A 329 -24.79 -16.83 -22.35
CA GLY A 329 -25.62 -15.75 -22.87
C GLY A 329 -26.52 -15.08 -21.84
N THR A 330 -26.54 -15.56 -20.60
CA THR A 330 -27.28 -14.89 -19.51
C THR A 330 -26.54 -13.65 -19.04
N THR A 331 -27.30 -12.69 -18.50
CA THR A 331 -26.75 -11.46 -17.93
C THR A 331 -27.16 -11.28 -16.49
N ALA A 332 -26.31 -10.64 -15.71
CA ALA A 332 -26.62 -10.21 -14.34
C ALA A 332 -26.25 -8.74 -14.14
N THR A 333 -27.05 -8.04 -13.35
CA THR A 333 -26.88 -6.59 -13.12
C THR A 333 -26.68 -6.32 -11.63
N GLU A 334 -25.65 -5.53 -11.31
CA GLU A 334 -25.41 -5.03 -9.96
C GLU A 334 -25.33 -3.49 -9.99
N THR A 335 -25.95 -2.81 -9.03
CA THR A 335 -25.89 -1.34 -8.91
C THR A 335 -25.35 -0.94 -7.54
N TYR A 336 -24.42 0.01 -7.55
CA TYR A 336 -23.70 0.48 -6.37
C TYR A 336 -23.75 2.00 -6.26
N THR A 337 -24.17 2.52 -5.11
CA THR A 337 -24.05 3.95 -4.80
C THR A 337 -22.67 4.25 -4.25
N VAL A 338 -22.02 5.29 -4.77
CA VAL A 338 -20.80 5.85 -4.17
C VAL A 338 -21.17 6.32 -2.78
N ARG A 339 -20.62 5.72 -1.72
CA ARG A 339 -20.68 6.33 -0.40
C ARG A 339 -19.68 7.49 -0.41
N GLU A 340 -20.16 8.72 -0.26
CA GLU A 340 -19.26 9.85 0.00
C GLU A 340 -18.53 9.56 1.32
N ARG A 341 -17.22 9.40 1.20
CA ARG A 341 -16.30 9.37 2.34
C ARG A 341 -16.24 10.82 2.85
N PRO A 342 -16.57 11.13 4.12
CA PRO A 342 -16.09 12.37 4.70
C PRO A 342 -14.57 12.39 4.53
N PRO A 343 -13.92 13.56 4.35
CA PRO A 343 -12.47 13.59 4.27
C PRO A 343 -11.89 12.95 5.55
N GLY A 344 -11.38 11.72 5.44
CA GLY A 344 -10.81 10.96 6.57
C GLY A 344 -11.51 9.69 7.06
N GLY A 345 -12.53 9.11 6.41
CA GLY A 345 -13.27 7.94 7.00
C GLY A 345 -13.10 6.58 6.30
N GLY A 346 -12.25 5.66 6.77
CA GLY A 346 -12.17 4.27 6.27
C GLY A 346 -13.41 3.44 6.60
N GLY A 347 -14.10 2.94 5.57
CA GLY A 347 -15.41 2.30 5.71
C GLY A 347 -15.37 0.84 6.14
N GLY A 348 -16.11 0.53 7.22
CA GLY A 348 -16.60 -0.81 7.55
C GLY A 348 -18.12 -0.87 7.35
N GLY A 349 -18.57 -1.86 6.57
CA GLY A 349 -19.96 -2.02 6.15
C GLY A 349 -20.94 -2.27 7.30
N GLU A 350 -22.05 -1.52 7.24
CA GLU A 350 -23.23 -1.66 8.07
C GLU A 350 -23.98 -2.97 7.73
N LYS A 351 -24.19 -3.84 8.71
CA LYS A 351 -25.26 -4.86 8.68
C LYS A 351 -26.01 -4.91 10.02
N GLY A 352 -27.19 -4.28 10.00
CA GLY A 352 -28.47 -4.93 10.25
C GLY A 352 -28.64 -5.80 11.51
N LYS A 353 -29.38 -5.24 12.47
CA LYS A 353 -30.00 -5.93 13.61
C LYS A 353 -30.78 -7.18 13.20
N GLY A 354 -30.63 -8.26 13.95
CA GLY A 354 -31.58 -9.38 13.94
C GLY A 354 -31.22 -10.51 14.91
N GLY A 355 -31.97 -10.64 16.01
CA GLY A 355 -32.39 -11.95 16.53
C GLY A 355 -31.48 -12.67 17.53
N GLU A 356 -31.74 -12.37 18.81
CA GLU A 356 -31.35 -13.13 20.01
C GLU A 356 -31.91 -14.58 20.03
N LYS A 357 -31.08 -15.56 20.45
CA LYS A 357 -31.32 -16.57 21.53
C LYS A 357 -30.65 -17.93 21.28
N GLY A 358 -29.99 -18.45 22.33
CA GLY A 358 -29.81 -19.90 22.50
C GLY A 358 -28.57 -20.36 23.28
N LYS A 359 -28.64 -20.33 24.62
CA LYS A 359 -27.65 -20.88 25.57
C LYS A 359 -27.44 -22.40 25.40
N GLY A 360 -26.23 -22.89 25.66
CA GLY A 360 -25.97 -24.32 25.94
C GLY A 360 -24.57 -24.62 26.47
N LYS A 361 -24.47 -24.95 27.77
CA LYS A 361 -23.27 -25.31 28.54
C LYS A 361 -22.69 -26.69 28.16
N GLY A 362 -21.39 -26.91 28.39
CA GLY A 362 -20.90 -28.21 28.92
C GLY A 362 -19.44 -28.64 28.62
N LYS A 363 -18.58 -28.51 29.65
CA LYS A 363 -17.41 -29.33 30.12
C LYS A 363 -17.06 -30.62 29.32
N GLY A 364 -15.83 -31.14 29.21
CA GLY A 364 -14.52 -30.91 29.84
C GLY A 364 -13.65 -32.21 29.77
N GLY A 365 -12.34 -32.12 30.07
CA GLY A 365 -11.43 -33.24 30.39
C GLY A 365 -10.34 -33.54 29.34
N GLU A 366 -9.06 -33.16 29.55
CA GLU A 366 -7.95 -33.90 30.23
C GLU A 366 -7.55 -35.22 29.53
N LYS A 367 -6.29 -35.65 29.39
CA LYS A 367 -4.90 -35.21 29.63
C LYS A 367 -4.03 -36.43 29.24
N GLY A 368 -2.72 -36.25 29.00
CA GLY A 368 -1.73 -37.34 29.09
C GLY A 368 -0.64 -37.29 28.01
N LYS A 369 0.35 -36.40 28.15
CA LYS A 369 1.69 -36.65 28.73
C LYS A 369 2.54 -37.73 28.02
N ARG A 370 3.52 -37.20 27.28
CA ARG A 370 4.81 -37.74 26.80
C ARG A 370 5.67 -38.25 27.97
N PRO A 371 6.64 -39.15 27.72
CA PRO A 371 8.05 -38.75 27.93
C PRO A 371 9.04 -39.31 26.89
N PRO A 372 10.31 -38.87 26.91
CA PRO A 372 11.12 -38.66 25.71
C PRO A 372 12.52 -39.37 25.82
N PRO A 373 13.70 -38.80 25.43
CA PRO A 373 14.53 -39.31 24.30
C PRO A 373 16.08 -39.20 24.47
N GLU A 374 16.90 -39.72 23.55
CA GLU A 374 18.35 -39.39 23.39
C GLU A 374 18.74 -39.64 21.92
N GLY A 375 19.71 -39.02 21.22
CA GLY A 375 20.76 -38.00 21.41
C GLY A 375 21.35 -37.73 19.98
N GLU A 376 21.73 -36.50 19.61
CA GLU A 376 23.13 -36.01 19.40
C GLU A 376 24.00 -36.95 18.52
N ASP A 377 24.68 -36.55 17.43
CA ASP A 377 25.59 -35.40 17.29
C ASP A 377 26.11 -35.19 15.84
N ALA A 378 26.82 -34.06 15.63
CA ALA A 378 27.91 -33.81 14.67
C ALA A 378 27.66 -33.24 13.24
N LYS A 379 28.05 -31.96 13.12
CA LYS A 379 28.61 -31.13 12.00
C LYS A 379 29.77 -31.81 11.21
N PRO A 380 30.44 -31.18 10.19
CA PRO A 380 30.16 -30.01 9.32
C PRO A 380 30.70 -30.09 7.84
N LYS A 381 30.68 -28.95 7.11
CA LYS A 381 31.49 -28.51 5.92
C LYS A 381 31.17 -29.17 4.56
N GLY A 382 31.24 -28.50 3.40
CA GLY A 382 31.61 -27.13 3.01
C GLY A 382 31.47 -26.96 1.46
N GLU A 383 31.54 -25.70 1.03
CA GLU A 383 32.07 -25.18 -0.25
C GLU A 383 31.33 -25.40 -1.60
N ASP A 384 30.70 -24.30 -2.04
CA ASP A 384 30.80 -23.59 -3.33
C ASP A 384 31.24 -24.34 -4.60
N VAL A 385 30.39 -24.28 -5.64
CA VAL A 385 30.83 -24.12 -7.05
C VAL A 385 29.81 -23.28 -7.83
N GLU A 386 30.33 -22.30 -8.55
CA GLU A 386 29.66 -21.38 -9.46
C GLU A 386 29.07 -22.01 -10.74
N ALA A 387 28.07 -21.27 -11.26
CA ALA A 387 27.79 -20.96 -12.67
C ALA A 387 27.56 -22.10 -13.69
N ALA A 388 26.37 -22.11 -14.29
CA ALA A 388 26.17 -21.59 -15.65
C ALA A 388 24.74 -21.84 -16.13
N ILE A 389 24.19 -20.80 -16.75
CA ILE A 389 22.96 -20.76 -17.53
C ILE A 389 23.21 -21.37 -18.92
N ASP A 390 22.24 -22.13 -19.41
CA ASP A 390 22.04 -22.28 -20.85
C ASP A 390 20.53 -22.41 -21.16
N GLU A 391 20.07 -21.56 -22.07
CA GLU A 391 18.72 -21.56 -22.62
C GLU A 391 18.68 -22.47 -23.84
N THR A 392 17.63 -23.28 -24.02
CA THR A 392 16.98 -23.43 -25.33
C THR A 392 15.65 -24.18 -25.24
N ALA A 393 14.75 -23.74 -26.11
CA ALA A 393 13.32 -24.01 -26.18
C ALA A 393 12.92 -25.45 -26.56
N GLY A 394 11.64 -25.77 -26.36
CA GLY A 394 10.99 -26.86 -27.10
C GLY A 394 9.63 -27.29 -26.53
N ASP A 395 8.56 -26.90 -27.20
CA ASP A 395 7.20 -27.44 -27.08
C ASP A 395 7.17 -28.97 -26.96
N GLN A 396 6.25 -29.51 -26.13
CA GLN A 396 5.42 -30.64 -26.56
C GLN A 396 4.22 -30.95 -25.64
N ALA A 397 3.08 -31.04 -26.33
CA ALA A 397 1.76 -31.60 -26.04
C ALA A 397 1.53 -32.53 -24.82
N ALA A 398 0.33 -32.36 -24.26
CA ALA A 398 -0.31 -33.24 -23.28
C ALA A 398 -0.82 -34.58 -23.89
N PRO A 399 -0.92 -35.66 -23.10
CA PRO A 399 -1.76 -36.82 -23.41
C PRO A 399 -3.04 -36.93 -22.52
N PRO A 400 -4.05 -37.71 -22.95
CA PRO A 400 -5.46 -37.67 -22.48
C PRO A 400 -5.78 -38.68 -21.34
N PRO A 401 -7.02 -38.74 -20.80
CA PRO A 401 -7.33 -39.41 -19.53
C PRO A 401 -7.76 -40.88 -19.72
N GLY A 402 -7.41 -41.72 -18.75
CA GLY A 402 -7.90 -43.10 -18.65
C GLY A 402 -8.61 -43.34 -17.32
N GLU A 403 -9.89 -43.74 -17.39
CA GLU A 403 -10.70 -44.24 -16.28
C GLU A 403 -10.30 -45.67 -15.87
N GLY A 404 -10.47 -45.98 -14.58
CA GLY A 404 -10.40 -47.36 -14.07
C GLY A 404 -10.78 -47.45 -12.59
N LYS A 405 -11.94 -48.03 -12.29
CA LYS A 405 -12.52 -48.25 -10.96
C LYS A 405 -11.87 -49.42 -10.19
N GLY A 406 -11.81 -49.27 -8.86
CA GLY A 406 -12.27 -50.29 -7.89
C GLY A 406 -11.22 -51.20 -7.21
N GLY A 407 -11.15 -51.16 -5.87
CA GLY A 407 -10.53 -52.19 -5.03
C GLY A 407 -10.15 -51.73 -3.62
N GLU A 408 -10.57 -52.47 -2.59
CA GLU A 408 -10.70 -52.07 -1.17
C GLU A 408 -9.47 -52.37 -0.26
N LYS A 409 -9.30 -51.52 0.77
CA LYS A 409 -8.68 -51.70 2.12
C LYS A 409 -7.27 -52.30 2.31
N GLY A 410 -6.41 -51.48 2.94
CA GLY A 410 -5.27 -51.90 3.76
C GLY A 410 -4.64 -50.73 4.55
N LYS A 411 -4.74 -50.76 5.89
CA LYS A 411 -4.15 -49.79 6.84
C LYS A 411 -2.61 -49.78 6.77
N GLY A 412 -2.01 -48.60 6.92
CA GLY A 412 -0.59 -48.45 7.27
C GLY A 412 0.05 -47.22 6.63
N GLY A 413 -0.13 -46.05 7.24
CA GLY A 413 0.40 -44.77 6.77
C GLY A 413 1.93 -44.75 6.72
N LYS A 414 2.49 -45.09 5.56
CA LYS A 414 3.85 -44.73 5.17
C LYS A 414 3.89 -43.25 4.82
N GLY A 415 4.96 -42.59 5.28
CA GLY A 415 5.26 -41.18 5.04
C GLY A 415 4.99 -40.76 3.60
N GLY A 416 4.33 -39.60 3.48
CA GLY A 416 4.05 -38.97 2.20
C GLY A 416 5.33 -38.89 1.39
N LYS A 417 5.35 -39.60 0.25
CA LYS A 417 6.38 -39.51 -0.76
C LYS A 417 6.63 -38.04 -1.08
N GLY A 418 7.88 -37.62 -0.94
CA GLY A 418 8.35 -36.32 -1.42
C GLY A 418 7.87 -36.11 -2.85
N GLY A 419 7.30 -34.94 -3.09
CA GLY A 419 7.08 -34.45 -4.45
C GLY A 419 8.42 -34.43 -5.17
N LYS A 420 8.40 -34.65 -6.48
CA LYS A 420 9.57 -34.59 -7.37
C LYS A 420 10.32 -33.27 -7.08
N GLY A 421 11.42 -33.33 -6.32
CA GLY A 421 12.22 -32.17 -5.90
C GLY A 421 12.71 -32.17 -4.44
N ASP A 422 12.10 -32.93 -3.52
CA ASP A 422 12.48 -32.90 -2.10
C ASP A 422 13.75 -33.75 -1.81
N LYS A 423 14.75 -33.14 -1.16
CA LYS A 423 15.98 -33.85 -0.71
C LYS A 423 15.62 -34.95 0.31
N PRO A 424 16.26 -36.13 0.27
CA PRO A 424 15.99 -37.22 1.23
C PRO A 424 16.19 -36.76 2.69
N GLY A 425 15.22 -37.02 3.56
CA GLY A 425 15.29 -36.68 5.01
C GLY A 425 14.71 -35.30 5.39
N MET A 426 14.22 -34.52 4.44
CA MET A 426 13.62 -33.22 4.69
C MET A 426 12.18 -33.37 5.24
N VAL A 427 11.92 -32.84 6.43
CA VAL A 427 10.60 -32.88 7.07
C VAL A 427 9.99 -31.48 7.06
N LYS A 428 8.92 -31.29 6.30
CA LYS A 428 8.16 -30.02 6.23
C LYS A 428 7.24 -29.86 7.46
N PRO A 429 7.05 -28.64 7.98
CA PRO A 429 6.02 -28.39 8.99
C PRO A 429 4.63 -28.62 8.41
N SER A 430 3.67 -28.83 9.30
CA SER A 430 2.24 -28.97 9.03
C SER A 430 1.46 -28.11 10.01
N MET A 431 0.17 -27.94 9.80
CA MET A 431 -0.68 -27.22 10.77
C MET A 431 -0.74 -27.90 12.15
N ALA A 432 -0.37 -29.18 12.26
CA ALA A 432 -0.26 -29.83 13.57
C ALA A 432 0.97 -29.37 14.38
N ASP A 433 1.88 -28.62 13.75
CA ASP A 433 3.10 -28.10 14.37
C ASP A 433 2.95 -26.63 14.82
N THR A 434 1.86 -25.97 14.46
CA THR A 434 1.60 -24.59 14.87
C THR A 434 1.02 -24.53 16.27
N ILE A 435 1.24 -23.40 16.93
CA ILE A 435 0.57 -23.01 18.16
C ILE A 435 -0.41 -21.89 17.83
N GLN A 436 -1.64 -22.02 18.32
CA GLN A 436 -2.63 -20.95 18.23
C GLN A 436 -2.22 -19.79 19.15
N LEU A 437 -2.31 -18.57 18.64
CA LEU A 437 -2.15 -17.31 19.35
C LEU A 437 -3.48 -16.55 19.27
N SER A 438 -3.97 -16.05 20.40
CA SER A 438 -5.07 -15.09 20.48
C SER A 438 -4.60 -13.81 21.15
N VAL A 439 -4.97 -12.67 20.56
CA VAL A 439 -4.60 -11.32 21.03
C VAL A 439 -5.86 -10.44 21.03
N TYR A 440 -6.03 -9.67 22.10
CA TYR A 440 -6.93 -8.52 22.15
C TYR A 440 -6.10 -7.32 22.58
N ALA A 441 -6.25 -6.22 21.86
CA ALA A 441 -5.66 -4.94 22.22
C ALA A 441 -6.78 -3.92 22.34
N ASP A 442 -6.54 -2.97 23.24
CA ASP A 442 -7.29 -1.74 23.34
C ASP A 442 -6.38 -0.68 22.72
N ASN A 443 -6.48 -0.28 21.44
CA ASN A 443 -7.41 -0.69 20.39
C ASN A 443 -6.75 -1.51 19.27
N TRP A 444 -5.44 -1.33 19.05
CA TRP A 444 -4.69 -1.91 17.93
C TRP A 444 -3.36 -2.48 18.40
N PHE A 445 -2.82 -3.48 17.71
CA PHE A 445 -1.48 -3.99 18.00
C PHE A 445 -0.66 -4.40 16.78
N ILE A 446 0.66 -4.46 16.99
CA ILE A 446 1.63 -5.14 16.13
C ILE A 446 2.52 -6.03 16.97
N LEU A 447 2.73 -7.28 16.53
CA LEU A 447 3.44 -8.33 17.25
C LEU A 447 4.57 -8.94 16.43
N TYR A 448 5.75 -8.96 17.03
CA TYR A 448 6.96 -9.58 16.53
C TYR A 448 7.33 -10.79 17.38
N ILE A 449 7.85 -11.84 16.72
CA ILE A 449 8.47 -13.00 17.38
C ILE A 449 9.85 -13.19 16.77
N ASN A 450 10.87 -13.16 17.62
CA ASN A 450 12.29 -13.24 17.24
C ASN A 450 12.68 -12.19 16.19
N GLY A 451 12.23 -10.96 16.38
CA GLY A 451 12.49 -9.84 15.48
C GLY A 451 11.74 -9.88 14.14
N LYS A 452 10.94 -10.92 13.88
CA LYS A 452 10.13 -11.05 12.67
C LYS A 452 8.71 -10.58 12.95
N LEU A 453 8.16 -9.73 12.08
CA LEU A 453 6.75 -9.36 12.13
C LEU A 453 5.90 -10.62 11.91
N ARG A 454 5.00 -10.93 12.86
CA ARG A 454 4.14 -12.12 12.77
C ARG A 454 2.67 -11.76 12.63
N VAL A 455 2.21 -10.76 13.36
CA VAL A 455 0.78 -10.41 13.42
C VAL A 455 0.64 -8.90 13.52
N VAL A 456 -0.29 -8.36 12.77
CA VAL A 456 -0.78 -6.99 12.88
C VAL A 456 -2.28 -7.09 13.08
N ASP A 457 -2.88 -6.22 13.89
CA ASP A 457 -4.34 -6.14 13.92
C ASP A 457 -4.86 -5.74 12.53
N PRO A 458 -5.71 -6.57 11.90
CA PRO A 458 -6.20 -6.32 10.54
C PRO A 458 -7.25 -5.20 10.47
N ILE A 459 -7.66 -4.62 11.61
CA ILE A 459 -8.64 -3.55 11.71
C ILE A 459 -7.98 -2.30 12.26
N ASP A 460 -8.22 -1.16 11.62
CA ASP A 460 -7.66 0.14 12.02
C ASP A 460 -8.41 0.68 13.25
N TYR A 461 -7.98 0.26 14.46
CA TYR A 461 -8.46 0.62 15.80
C TYR A 461 -9.94 0.31 16.12
N MET A 462 -10.85 0.47 15.17
CA MET A 462 -12.29 0.31 15.37
C MET A 462 -12.92 -0.62 14.32
N PRO A 463 -13.80 -1.55 14.73
CA PRO A 463 -14.13 -1.91 16.12
C PRO A 463 -12.99 -2.67 16.82
N HIS A 464 -13.00 -2.72 18.16
CA HIS A 464 -12.07 -3.58 18.92
C HIS A 464 -12.21 -5.02 18.45
N ASN A 465 -11.09 -5.70 18.27
CA ASN A 465 -11.05 -7.02 17.67
C ASN A 465 -10.30 -8.04 18.53
N VAL A 466 -10.57 -9.32 18.28
CA VAL A 466 -9.75 -10.43 18.78
C VAL A 466 -9.12 -11.11 17.58
N VAL A 467 -7.80 -11.02 17.49
CA VAL A 467 -7.04 -11.66 16.41
C VAL A 467 -6.58 -13.03 16.88
N SER A 468 -6.93 -14.08 16.13
CA SER A 468 -6.48 -15.44 16.40
C SER A 468 -5.80 -16.03 15.16
N VAL A 469 -4.57 -16.49 15.32
CA VAL A 469 -3.74 -17.02 14.23
C VAL A 469 -2.96 -18.27 14.67
N ASP A 470 -2.61 -19.11 13.71
CA ASP A 470 -1.69 -20.23 13.91
C ASP A 470 -0.25 -19.79 13.62
N ILE A 471 0.64 -19.96 14.59
CA ILE A 471 2.05 -19.57 14.51
C ILE A 471 2.92 -20.82 14.57
N LEU A 472 3.88 -20.96 13.67
CA LEU A 472 4.91 -21.97 13.80
C LEU A 472 5.95 -21.48 14.85
N PRO A 473 6.08 -22.13 16.03
CA PRO A 473 6.90 -21.61 17.11
C PRO A 473 8.40 -21.80 16.83
N GLU A 474 9.19 -20.77 17.16
CA GLU A 474 10.65 -20.76 17.06
C GLU A 474 11.23 -20.44 18.46
N TYR A 475 11.45 -21.45 19.31
CA TYR A 475 11.99 -21.23 20.67
C TYR A 475 13.52 -21.13 20.70
N PRO A 476 14.11 -20.39 21.65
CA PRO A 476 13.42 -19.45 22.54
C PRO A 476 12.77 -18.31 21.75
N MET A 477 11.60 -17.87 22.20
CA MET A 477 10.87 -16.76 21.58
C MET A 477 11.15 -15.47 22.36
N THR A 478 11.70 -14.45 21.70
CA THR A 478 11.57 -13.06 22.14
C THR A 478 10.31 -12.49 21.49
N ILE A 479 9.32 -12.18 22.31
CA ILE A 479 8.04 -11.64 21.87
C ILE A 479 8.03 -10.15 22.19
N ALA A 480 7.76 -9.33 21.18
CA ALA A 480 7.64 -7.89 21.32
C ALA A 480 6.32 -7.44 20.71
N VAL A 481 5.52 -6.69 21.45
CA VAL A 481 4.20 -6.22 21.04
C VAL A 481 4.11 -4.73 21.28
N MET A 482 3.64 -3.96 20.30
CA MET A 482 3.22 -2.59 20.53
C MET A 482 1.70 -2.56 20.52
N GLY A 483 1.10 -2.13 21.62
CA GLY A 483 -0.31 -1.77 21.72
C GLY A 483 -0.47 -0.27 21.52
N ARG A 484 -1.50 0.13 20.77
CA ARG A 484 -1.83 1.53 20.54
C ARG A 484 -3.32 1.75 20.72
N ASP A 485 -3.63 2.85 21.38
CA ASP A 485 -4.97 3.38 21.46
C ASP A 485 -5.26 4.35 20.30
N ASN A 486 -6.55 4.58 20.01
CA ASN A 486 -7.05 5.50 19.01
C ASN A 486 -7.01 6.98 19.45
N ALA A 487 -6.32 7.30 20.55
CA ALA A 487 -6.12 8.65 21.03
C ALA A 487 -5.52 9.60 19.99
N ASP A 488 -6.09 10.81 19.91
CA ASP A 488 -5.55 11.90 19.10
C ASP A 488 -4.13 12.26 19.59
N PRO A 489 -3.13 12.30 18.69
CA PRO A 489 -1.74 12.46 19.08
C PRO A 489 -1.39 13.83 19.69
N LYS A 490 -2.28 14.83 19.61
CA LYS A 490 -2.10 16.14 20.24
C LYS A 490 -2.78 16.23 21.60
N THR A 491 -3.90 15.53 21.79
CA THR A 491 -4.71 15.67 23.00
C THR A 491 -4.62 14.48 23.95
N GLY A 492 -4.33 13.28 23.43
CA GLY A 492 -4.46 12.03 24.19
C GLY A 492 -5.92 11.61 24.41
N LEU A 493 -6.86 12.26 23.72
CA LEU A 493 -8.28 11.97 23.82
C LEU A 493 -8.77 11.17 22.62
N GLU A 494 -9.69 10.27 22.87
CA GLU A 494 -10.48 9.55 21.88
C GLU A 494 -11.95 9.98 21.94
N TYR A 495 -12.66 9.78 20.83
CA TYR A 495 -14.12 10.00 20.72
C TYR A 495 -14.63 11.35 21.23
N GLY A 496 -13.79 12.38 21.14
CA GLY A 496 -14.08 13.73 21.63
C GLY A 496 -13.38 14.02 22.95
N ASP A 497 -13.89 13.47 24.05
CA ASP A 497 -13.51 13.82 25.43
C ASP A 497 -13.12 12.62 26.31
N HIS A 498 -13.00 11.42 25.74
CA HIS A 498 -12.60 10.22 26.47
C HIS A 498 -11.07 10.14 26.48
N ILE A 499 -10.47 9.70 27.58
CA ILE A 499 -9.04 9.46 27.61
C ILE A 499 -8.77 8.07 27.05
N GLY A 500 -7.73 7.95 26.22
CA GLY A 500 -7.28 6.69 25.69
C GLY A 500 -6.54 5.79 26.69
N ASP A 501 -6.71 4.48 26.55
CA ASP A 501 -6.12 3.47 27.45
C ASP A 501 -5.54 2.27 26.68
N ALA A 502 -4.36 2.44 26.10
CA ALA A 502 -3.70 1.43 25.29
C ALA A 502 -3.21 0.21 26.08
N GLY A 503 -3.82 -0.96 25.88
CA GLY A 503 -3.43 -2.18 26.60
C GLY A 503 -3.54 -3.49 25.85
N LEU A 504 -3.09 -4.55 26.51
CA LEU A 504 -2.88 -5.85 25.87
C LEU A 504 -3.31 -7.02 26.76
N ILE A 505 -3.96 -8.00 26.13
CA ILE A 505 -4.03 -9.36 26.64
C ILE A 505 -3.77 -10.35 25.50
N LEU A 506 -2.93 -11.36 25.76
CA LEU A 506 -2.67 -12.42 24.79
C LEU A 506 -2.45 -13.77 25.45
N LYS A 507 -2.70 -14.79 24.65
CA LYS A 507 -2.43 -16.18 25.01
C LYS A 507 -1.98 -16.97 23.79
N PHE A 508 -0.89 -17.70 23.97
CA PHE A 508 -0.51 -18.79 23.10
C PHE A 508 -0.99 -20.13 23.69
N SER A 509 -1.29 -21.08 22.81
CA SER A 509 -1.70 -22.44 23.18
C SER A 509 -0.58 -23.28 23.83
N ASP A 510 0.67 -22.81 23.78
CA ASP A 510 1.81 -23.41 24.50
C ASP A 510 1.82 -23.10 26.02
N GLY A 511 0.90 -22.24 26.49
CA GLY A 511 0.80 -21.78 27.87
C GLY A 511 1.39 -20.41 28.13
N THR A 512 2.03 -19.78 27.15
CA THR A 512 2.51 -18.40 27.24
C THR A 512 1.31 -17.46 27.32
N VAL A 513 1.32 -16.57 28.32
CA VAL A 513 0.26 -15.59 28.55
C VAL A 513 0.85 -14.25 28.99
N THR A 514 0.12 -13.15 28.74
CA THR A 514 0.42 -11.85 29.37
C THR A 514 0.23 -11.91 30.88
N ASN A 515 1.18 -11.33 31.61
CA ASN A 515 1.21 -11.21 33.07
C ASN A 515 2.30 -10.19 33.50
N ALA A 516 2.42 -9.93 34.80
CA ALA A 516 3.34 -8.96 35.39
C ALA A 516 4.84 -9.30 35.22
N LYS A 517 5.21 -10.39 34.56
CA LYS A 517 6.62 -10.70 34.24
C LYS A 517 7.07 -10.09 32.92
N TRP A 518 6.13 -9.66 32.08
CA TRP A 518 6.45 -8.95 30.85
C TRP A 518 7.10 -7.61 31.19
N LYS A 519 8.01 -7.14 30.35
CA LYS A 519 8.48 -5.75 30.36
C LYS A 519 7.46 -4.87 29.66
N ALA A 520 7.26 -3.66 30.17
CA ALA A 520 6.38 -2.67 29.55
C ALA A 520 7.01 -1.28 29.62
N LYS A 521 6.83 -0.50 28.56
CA LYS A 521 7.20 0.91 28.54
C LYS A 521 6.26 1.71 27.64
N ASN A 522 5.77 2.82 28.17
CA ASN A 522 4.96 3.78 27.43
C ASN A 522 5.83 4.74 26.61
N PHE A 523 5.32 5.12 25.43
CA PHE A 523 5.93 6.05 24.48
C PHE A 523 5.00 7.20 24.07
N PHE A 524 3.72 7.13 24.41
CA PHE A 524 2.76 8.21 24.20
C PHE A 524 1.75 8.18 25.35
N LYS A 525 1.73 9.22 26.19
CA LYS A 525 0.65 9.41 27.18
C LYS A 525 -0.02 10.76 27.09
N GLY A 526 -1.28 10.79 27.46
CA GLY A 526 -2.02 12.00 27.72
C GLY A 526 -3.53 11.75 27.78
N PRO A 527 -4.30 12.76 28.21
CA PRO A 527 -3.85 14.07 28.63
C PRO A 527 -3.14 14.01 29.99
N LEU A 528 -2.01 14.70 30.12
CA LEU A 528 -1.20 14.71 31.34
C LEU A 528 -2.02 15.21 32.53
N ASN A 529 -1.92 14.50 33.65
CA ASN A 529 -2.73 14.71 34.86
C ASN A 529 -4.24 14.51 34.67
N GLY A 530 -4.68 13.89 33.56
CA GLY A 530 -6.09 13.70 33.25
C GLY A 530 -6.83 15.00 32.88
N ASP A 531 -6.13 16.08 32.50
CA ASP A 531 -6.78 17.35 32.15
C ASP A 531 -7.35 17.32 30.73
N VAL A 532 -8.59 16.84 30.62
CA VAL A 532 -9.34 16.79 29.35
C VAL A 532 -9.71 18.18 28.80
N LYS A 533 -9.69 19.23 29.63
CA LYS A 533 -10.08 20.59 29.21
C LYS A 533 -8.94 21.35 28.56
N ASN A 534 -7.71 21.11 29.02
CA ASN A 534 -6.49 21.68 28.45
C ASN A 534 -5.47 20.56 28.18
N PRO A 535 -5.78 19.69 27.21
CA PRO A 535 -5.03 18.47 27.04
C PRO A 535 -3.57 18.75 26.66
N LYS A 536 -2.67 18.03 27.32
CA LYS A 536 -1.25 18.01 27.03
C LYS A 536 -0.80 16.58 26.92
N VAL A 537 0.09 16.30 25.99
CA VAL A 537 0.60 14.95 25.75
C VAL A 537 2.10 14.91 25.97
N GLU A 538 2.60 13.73 26.30
CA GLU A 538 4.03 13.42 26.33
C GLU A 538 4.32 12.32 25.32
N HIS A 539 5.25 12.60 24.41
CA HIS A 539 5.75 11.65 23.43
C HIS A 539 7.22 11.36 23.72
N THR A 540 7.54 10.07 23.84
CA THR A 540 8.91 9.58 23.86
C THR A 540 9.19 8.88 22.54
N PRO A 541 10.28 9.20 21.82
CA PRO A 541 10.64 8.48 20.61
C PRO A 541 10.73 6.97 20.84
N VAL A 542 10.03 6.20 20.01
CA VAL A 542 10.15 4.74 20.01
C VAL A 542 11.55 4.38 19.52
N PRO A 543 12.34 3.59 20.27
CA PRO A 543 13.67 3.18 19.85
C PRO A 543 13.62 2.40 18.53
N ALA A 544 14.60 2.65 17.66
CA ALA A 544 14.84 1.76 16.52
C ALA A 544 15.08 0.33 17.02
N ASN A 545 14.64 -0.66 16.24
CA ASN A 545 14.83 -2.09 16.54
C ASN A 545 14.26 -2.54 17.90
N TRP A 546 13.26 -1.85 18.46
CA TRP A 546 12.57 -2.24 19.70
C TRP A 546 12.00 -3.67 19.70
N PHE A 547 11.83 -4.27 18.53
CA PHE A 547 11.33 -5.64 18.32
C PHE A 547 12.45 -6.69 18.24
N ALA A 548 13.72 -6.28 18.14
CA ALA A 548 14.85 -7.19 17.94
C ALA A 548 15.09 -8.11 19.16
N VAL A 549 15.72 -9.25 18.90
CA VAL A 549 16.02 -10.27 19.92
C VAL A 549 16.99 -9.74 20.98
N ASP A 550 17.96 -8.96 20.55
CA ASP A 550 19.07 -8.40 21.34
C ASP A 550 18.80 -6.98 21.86
N PHE A 551 17.60 -6.45 21.67
CA PHE A 551 17.21 -5.15 22.22
C PHE A 551 17.27 -5.17 23.76
N ASP A 552 18.03 -4.23 24.33
CA ASP A 552 18.20 -4.09 25.78
C ASP A 552 16.99 -3.39 26.43
N ASP A 553 16.09 -4.19 27.00
CA ASP A 553 14.96 -3.76 27.81
C ASP A 553 15.21 -3.89 29.32
N SER A 554 16.47 -4.07 29.76
CA SER A 554 16.81 -4.29 31.17
C SER A 554 16.37 -3.15 32.10
N LYS A 555 16.31 -1.92 31.56
CA LYS A 555 15.86 -0.72 32.27
C LYS A 555 14.34 -0.52 32.25
N TRP A 556 13.59 -1.37 31.56
CA TRP A 556 12.13 -1.25 31.52
C TRP A 556 11.51 -1.84 32.78
N ALA A 557 10.46 -1.19 33.26
CA ALA A 557 9.64 -1.72 34.32
C ALA A 557 8.93 -2.99 33.85
N ASN A 558 8.51 -3.79 34.83
CA ASN A 558 7.60 -4.88 34.55
C ASN A 558 6.19 -4.32 34.31
N ALA A 559 5.38 -5.04 33.54
CA ALA A 559 4.03 -4.67 33.22
C ALA A 559 3.12 -4.75 34.46
N THR A 560 2.14 -3.85 34.53
CA THR A 560 1.13 -3.86 35.59
C THR A 560 -0.07 -4.67 35.15
N GLU A 561 -0.57 -5.57 36.00
CA GLU A 561 -1.78 -6.34 35.73
C GLU A 561 -3.04 -5.58 36.18
N TYR A 562 -4.04 -5.53 35.30
CA TYR A 562 -5.35 -4.95 35.59
C TYR A 562 -6.45 -6.02 35.52
N THR A 563 -7.51 -5.82 36.31
CA THR A 563 -8.66 -6.72 36.28
C THR A 563 -9.54 -6.44 35.07
N GLU A 564 -10.30 -7.45 34.62
CA GLU A 564 -11.27 -7.28 33.52
C GLU A 564 -12.30 -6.20 33.85
N GLU A 565 -12.72 -6.09 35.11
CA GLU A 565 -13.65 -5.07 35.57
C GLU A 565 -13.06 -3.66 35.46
N ARG A 566 -11.74 -3.51 35.64
CA ARG A 566 -11.06 -2.21 35.53
C ARG A 566 -10.87 -1.78 34.08
N VAL A 567 -10.58 -2.74 33.20
CA VAL A 567 -10.37 -2.52 31.77
C VAL A 567 -11.70 -2.35 31.03
N ASN A 568 -12.75 -3.06 31.46
CA ASN A 568 -14.07 -3.06 30.80
C ASN A 568 -14.00 -3.32 29.28
N PRO A 569 -13.40 -4.46 28.85
CA PRO A 569 -13.16 -4.74 27.44
C PRO A 569 -14.45 -4.96 26.65
N LYS A 570 -14.42 -4.71 25.33
CA LYS A 570 -15.63 -4.70 24.50
C LYS A 570 -16.16 -6.10 24.18
N GLU A 571 -17.33 -6.15 23.52
CA GLU A 571 -18.06 -7.38 23.23
C GLU A 571 -17.22 -8.44 22.49
N SER A 572 -16.27 -8.03 21.64
CA SER A 572 -15.35 -8.93 20.93
C SER A 572 -14.49 -9.76 21.90
N PHE A 573 -13.95 -9.14 22.94
CA PHE A 573 -13.26 -9.86 24.02
C PHE A 573 -14.21 -10.80 24.75
N THR A 574 -15.38 -10.31 25.18
CA THR A 574 -16.35 -11.12 25.95
C THR A 574 -16.77 -12.37 25.19
N LYS A 575 -16.94 -12.30 23.86
CA LYS A 575 -17.23 -13.44 22.99
C LYS A 575 -16.10 -14.47 22.91
N ALA A 576 -14.84 -14.02 23.04
CA ALA A 576 -13.64 -14.86 22.93
C ALA A 576 -12.93 -15.07 24.27
N LYS A 577 -13.56 -14.76 25.41
CA LYS A 577 -12.93 -14.73 26.74
C LYS A 577 -12.19 -16.03 27.09
N GLU A 578 -12.73 -17.18 26.71
CA GLU A 578 -12.11 -18.49 26.96
C GLU A 578 -10.73 -18.64 26.28
N ASN A 579 -10.51 -17.94 25.16
CA ASN A 579 -9.24 -17.92 24.44
C ASN A 579 -8.12 -17.23 25.24
N PHE A 580 -8.47 -16.50 26.32
CA PHE A 580 -7.53 -15.79 27.18
C PHE A 580 -7.43 -16.39 28.59
N SER A 581 -7.94 -17.62 28.80
CA SER A 581 -7.89 -18.26 30.11
C SER A 581 -6.46 -18.34 30.67
N GLY A 582 -6.24 -17.78 31.86
CA GLY A 582 -4.94 -17.69 32.53
C GLY A 582 -4.12 -16.45 32.18
N ALA A 583 -4.48 -15.70 31.14
CA ALA A 583 -3.86 -14.43 30.80
C ALA A 583 -4.42 -13.28 31.66
N LYS A 584 -3.61 -12.23 31.76
CA LYS A 584 -3.93 -10.99 32.47
C LYS A 584 -3.86 -9.83 31.49
N PHE A 585 -4.76 -8.86 31.66
CA PHE A 585 -4.63 -7.57 31.00
C PHE A 585 -3.41 -6.86 31.57
N ILE A 586 -2.55 -6.35 30.68
CA ILE A 586 -1.31 -5.68 31.06
C ILE A 586 -1.14 -4.33 30.37
N TRP A 587 -0.59 -3.39 31.12
CA TRP A 587 -0.22 -2.02 30.72
C TRP A 587 1.20 -1.71 31.19
N SER A 588 1.68 -0.47 30.99
CA SER A 588 2.88 -0.02 31.70
C SER A 588 2.55 0.26 33.19
N GLU A 589 2.72 1.48 33.69
CA GLU A 589 2.35 1.85 35.06
C GLU A 589 0.96 2.48 35.16
N ASP A 590 0.43 3.02 34.05
CA ASP A 590 -0.80 3.81 34.04
C ASP A 590 -1.76 3.29 32.97
N LEU A 591 -2.90 2.74 33.40
CA LEU A 591 -3.94 2.31 32.47
C LEU A 591 -4.61 3.50 31.78
N ASP A 592 -4.82 4.59 32.51
CA ASP A 592 -5.72 5.66 32.08
C ASP A 592 -5.08 6.61 31.07
N LEU A 593 -3.75 6.73 31.03
CA LEU A 593 -3.10 7.76 30.24
C LEU A 593 -2.21 7.21 29.13
N ASP A 594 -1.86 5.92 29.18
CA ASP A 594 -0.97 5.30 28.22
C ASP A 594 -1.69 5.08 26.89
N ASN A 595 -1.18 5.62 25.79
CA ASN A 595 -1.78 5.53 24.46
C ASN A 595 -0.89 4.77 23.46
N THR A 596 0.39 4.55 23.76
CA THR A 596 1.27 3.66 23.00
C THR A 596 2.24 2.97 23.94
N VAL A 597 2.06 1.66 24.13
CA VAL A 597 2.87 0.85 25.04
C VAL A 597 3.55 -0.27 24.29
N ILE A 598 4.83 -0.49 24.57
CA ILE A 598 5.56 -1.66 24.07
C ILE A 598 5.75 -2.65 25.21
N PHE A 599 5.37 -3.90 24.94
CA PHE A 599 5.50 -5.04 25.81
C PHE A 599 6.57 -6.01 25.26
N ARG A 600 7.43 -6.54 26.13
CA ARG A 600 8.45 -7.51 25.75
C ARG A 600 8.54 -8.66 26.75
N THR A 601 8.81 -9.86 26.24
CA THR A 601 9.12 -11.02 27.08
C THR A 601 10.00 -12.01 26.33
N LYS A 602 10.68 -12.87 27.10
CA LYS A 602 11.41 -14.02 26.57
C LYS A 602 10.76 -15.31 27.08
N VAL A 603 10.51 -16.23 26.16
CA VAL A 603 9.85 -17.50 26.42
C VAL A 603 10.77 -18.64 26.00
N GLU A 604 11.14 -19.46 26.96
CA GLU A 604 11.91 -20.67 26.70
C GLU A 604 11.01 -21.79 26.16
N ALA A 605 11.59 -22.78 25.49
CA ALA A 605 10.83 -23.90 24.96
C ALA A 605 10.05 -24.63 26.07
N PRO A 606 8.75 -24.94 25.88
CA PRO A 606 7.98 -25.75 26.82
C PRO A 606 8.67 -27.08 27.08
N ALA A 607 8.48 -27.61 28.29
CA ALA A 607 9.07 -28.89 28.68
C ALA A 607 8.67 -30.00 27.69
N GLY A 608 9.67 -30.60 27.05
CA GLY A 608 9.48 -31.66 26.07
C GLY A 608 9.09 -31.16 24.67
N PHE A 609 9.11 -29.86 24.37
CA PHE A 609 9.03 -29.38 22.99
C PHE A 609 10.20 -29.95 22.18
N LYS A 610 9.88 -30.46 21.00
CA LYS A 610 10.86 -30.91 20.01
C LYS A 610 10.35 -30.50 18.64
N GLN A 611 11.12 -29.67 17.95
CA GLN A 611 10.82 -29.29 16.58
C GLN A 611 10.79 -30.55 15.69
N ARG A 612 9.66 -30.81 15.04
CA ARG A 612 9.47 -31.98 14.17
C ARG A 612 10.01 -31.75 12.76
N TRP A 613 9.94 -30.50 12.30
CA TRP A 613 10.33 -30.12 10.96
C TRP A 613 11.81 -29.73 10.90
N THR A 614 12.45 -30.03 9.78
CA THR A 614 13.85 -29.69 9.51
C THR A 614 13.97 -28.65 8.41
N THR A 615 12.91 -28.42 7.64
CA THR A 615 12.87 -27.32 6.67
C THR A 615 12.88 -25.98 7.37
N LYS A 616 13.75 -25.09 6.90
CA LYS A 616 13.59 -23.66 7.14
C LYS A 616 12.86 -23.07 5.94
N SER A 617 12.17 -21.95 6.16
CA SER A 617 11.80 -21.11 5.02
C SER A 617 13.07 -20.82 4.25
N GLU A 618 13.09 -21.09 2.95
CA GLU A 618 14.18 -20.69 2.06
C GLU A 618 14.26 -19.16 1.95
N PHE A 619 13.20 -18.49 2.40
CA PHE A 619 13.04 -17.06 2.45
C PHE A 619 13.18 -16.52 3.89
N ASP A 620 14.20 -15.72 4.15
CA ASP A 620 14.42 -15.08 5.45
C ASP A 620 13.65 -13.76 5.53
N LEU A 621 12.45 -13.78 6.12
CA LEU A 621 11.62 -12.60 6.35
C LEU A 621 12.19 -11.64 7.43
N SER A 622 13.28 -12.00 8.11
CA SER A 622 14.02 -11.05 8.97
C SER A 622 14.99 -10.17 8.18
N LYS A 623 15.19 -10.48 6.89
CA LYS A 623 15.98 -9.71 5.94
C LYS A 623 15.05 -9.09 4.89
N PRO A 624 15.43 -7.95 4.30
CA PRO A 624 14.71 -7.39 3.16
C PRO A 624 14.53 -8.44 2.08
N LEU A 625 13.34 -8.49 1.45
CA LEU A 625 13.10 -9.45 0.38
C LEU A 625 14.14 -9.25 -0.75
N GLY A 626 14.97 -10.26 -1.02
CA GLY A 626 16.00 -10.25 -2.09
C GLY A 626 17.47 -10.29 -1.64
N GLN A 627 17.78 -10.94 -0.51
CA GLN A 627 19.11 -11.49 -0.22
C GLN A 627 19.10 -13.01 -0.35
#